data_AF-A0A4Q2XQI8-F1
#
_entry.id   AF-A0A4Q2XQI8-F1
#
_cell.length_a   1.000
_cell.length_b   1.000
_cell.length_c   1.000
_cell.angle_alpha   90.00
_cell.angle_beta   90.00
_cell.angle_gamma   90.00
#
_symmetry.space_group_name_H-M   'P 1'
#
loop_
_entity.id
_entity.type
_entity.pdbx_description
1 polymer ?
#
loop_
_entity_poly.entity_id
_entity_poly.type
_entity_poly.pdbx_seq_one_letter_code
_entity_poly.pdbx_strand_id
1 'polypeptide(L)' 'MTKQQRADHVRTRLEGLYPETPIPLDHKDPFTLLLAVLLSAQCTDVRVNQITPALFARADNPQDMM' A
#
# COMPACT_ATOMS: atom_id res chain seq x y z
N MET A 1 21.15 20.49 16.91
CA MET A 1 19.99 19.57 16.84
C MET A 1 20.53 18.15 16.70
N THR A 2 20.15 17.23 17.60
CA THR A 2 20.55 15.82 17.51
C THR A 2 19.78 15.12 16.38
N LYS A 3 20.23 13.92 15.98
CA LYS A 3 19.51 13.09 14.99
C LYS A 3 18.06 12.84 15.43
N GLN A 4 17.86 12.56 16.72
CA GLN A 4 16.55 12.34 17.32
C GLN A 4 15.66 13.58 17.23
N GLN A 5 16.17 14.73 17.67
CA GLN A 5 15.43 16.00 17.60
C GLN A 5 14.98 16.31 16.17
N ARG A 6 15.84 16.07 15.18
CA ARG A 6 15.51 16.29 13.76
C ARG A 6 14.41 15.35 13.26
N ALA A 7 14.45 14.07 13.63
CA ALA A 7 13.41 13.11 13.28
C ALA A 7 12.06 13.51 13.90
N ASP A 8 12.05 13.94 15.16
CA ASP A 8 10.84 14.40 15.85
C ASP A 8 10.23 15.65 15.20
N HIS A 9 11.08 16.59 14.76
CA HIS A 9 10.63 17.78 14.03
C HIS A 9 9.99 17.44 12.68
N VAL A 10 10.59 16.51 11.92
CA VAL A 10 10.04 16.05 10.64
C VAL A 10 8.71 15.32 10.87
N ARG A 11 8.65 14.40 11.84
CA ARG A 11 7.44 13.67 12.19
C ARG A 11 6.28 14.62 12.51
N THR A 12 6.50 15.59 13.40
CA THR A 12 5.47 16.58 13.78
C THR A 12 4.90 17.32 12.56
N ARG A 13 5.77 17.68 11.60
CA ARG A 13 5.33 18.35 10.36
C ARG A 13 4.55 17.40 9.44
N LEU A 14 4.99 16.16 9.30
CA LEU A 14 4.30 15.17 8.47
C LEU A 14 2.93 14.82 9.05
N GLU A 15 2.81 14.64 10.36
CA GLU A 15 1.53 14.39 11.05
C GLU A 15 0.55 15.55 10.87
N GLY A 16 1.03 16.80 10.84
CA GLY A 16 0.19 17.96 10.55
C GLY A 16 -0.25 18.09 9.09
N LEU A 17 0.60 17.66 8.13
CA LEU A 17 0.32 17.71 6.69
C LEU A 17 -0.54 16.54 6.21
N TYR A 18 -0.36 15.36 6.81
CA TYR A 18 -1.01 14.11 6.45
C TYR A 18 -1.65 13.48 7.70
N PRO A 19 -2.76 14.06 8.20
CA PRO A 19 -3.42 13.60 9.43
C PRO A 19 -4.04 12.20 9.29
N GLU A 20 -4.38 11.81 8.06
CA GLU A 20 -4.85 10.47 7.73
C GLU A 20 -4.00 9.89 6.59
N THR A 21 -3.50 8.67 6.77
CA THR A 21 -2.69 7.97 5.78
C THR A 21 -3.36 6.64 5.42
N PRO A 22 -4.23 6.62 4.39
CA PRO A 22 -4.87 5.40 3.95
C PRO A 22 -3.87 4.44 3.29
N ILE A 23 -4.25 3.17 3.19
CA ILE A 23 -3.51 2.20 2.38
C ILE A 23 -3.82 2.52 0.90
N PRO A 24 -2.81 2.81 0.05
CA PRO A 24 -3.05 3.29 -1.31
C PRO A 24 -3.41 2.18 -2.32
N LEU A 25 -3.20 0.92 -1.95
CA LEU A 25 -3.48 -0.25 -2.78
C LEU A 25 -4.91 -0.73 -2.52
N ASP A 26 -5.69 -0.92 -3.58
CA ASP A 26 -7.07 -1.42 -3.46
C ASP A 26 -7.06 -2.91 -3.11
N HIS A 27 -7.69 -3.25 -1.99
CA HIS A 27 -7.76 -4.61 -1.45
C HIS A 27 -9.04 -4.79 -0.62
N LYS A 28 -9.46 -6.04 -0.43
CA LYS A 28 -10.65 -6.38 0.38
C LYS A 28 -10.31 -7.17 1.64
N ASP A 29 -9.13 -7.78 1.67
CA ASP A 29 -8.66 -8.64 2.75
C ASP A 29 -7.11 -8.67 2.79
N PRO A 30 -6.50 -9.28 3.82
CA PRO A 30 -5.04 -9.35 3.92
C PRO A 30 -4.35 -10.10 2.79
N PHE A 31 -5.02 -11.06 2.14
CA PHE A 31 -4.43 -11.84 1.05
C PHE A 31 -4.32 -11.01 -0.23
N THR A 32 -5.40 -10.34 -0.62
CA THR A 32 -5.42 -9.43 -1.77
C THR A 32 -4.49 -8.24 -1.55
N LEU A 33 -4.34 -7.74 -0.32
CA LEU A 33 -3.34 -6.73 0.03
C LEU A 33 -1.91 -7.26 -0.16
N LEU A 34 -1.61 -8.47 0.33
CA LEU A 34 -0.29 -9.09 0.17
C LEU A 34 0.08 -9.19 -1.33
N LEU A 35 -0.84 -9.65 -2.17
CA LEU A 35 -0.59 -9.73 -3.61
C LEU A 35 -0.44 -8.34 -4.25
N ALA A 36 -1.26 -7.36 -3.87
CA ALA A 36 -1.12 -5.99 -4.36
C ALA A 36 0.26 -5.38 -4.00
N VAL A 37 0.76 -5.65 -2.79
CA VAL A 37 2.11 -5.23 -2.34
C VAL A 37 3.21 -5.94 -3.13
N LEU A 38 3.07 -7.24 -3.42
CA LEU A 38 4.04 -7.96 -4.27
C LEU A 38 4.10 -7.39 -5.68
N LEU A 39 2.94 -7.02 -6.25
CA LEU A 39 2.84 -6.40 -7.57
C LEU A 39 3.33 -4.94 -7.60
N SER A 40 3.38 -4.25 -6.45
CA SER A 40 3.84 -2.86 -6.38
C SER A 40 5.35 -2.72 -6.51
N ALA A 41 6.11 -3.81 -6.39
CA ALA A 41 7.56 -3.80 -6.57
C ALA A 41 7.93 -3.21 -7.95
N GLN A 42 8.63 -2.07 -7.93
CA GLN A 42 9.01 -1.32 -9.14
C GLN A 42 7.83 -0.91 -10.03
N CYS A 43 6.64 -0.74 -9.43
CA CYS A 43 5.41 -0.32 -10.09
C CYS A 43 4.76 0.85 -9.31
N THR A 44 3.76 1.50 -9.89
CA THR A 44 2.98 2.54 -9.18
C THR A 44 1.69 1.95 -8.64
N ASP A 45 1.23 2.42 -7.48
CA ASP A 45 -0.05 1.99 -6.89
C ASP A 45 -1.21 2.15 -7.86
N VAL A 46 -1.22 3.24 -8.63
CA VAL A 46 -2.21 3.49 -9.69
C VAL A 46 -2.26 2.35 -10.72
N ARG A 47 -1.10 1.86 -11.17
CA ARG A 47 -1.04 0.76 -12.14
C ARG A 47 -1.44 -0.57 -11.51
N VAL A 48 -1.07 -0.81 -10.25
CA VAL A 48 -1.51 -2.01 -9.52
C VAL A 48 -3.04 -2.02 -9.42
N ASN A 49 -3.65 -0.92 -8.96
CA ASN A 49 -5.10 -0.77 -8.80
C ASN A 49 -5.88 -0.83 -10.12
N GLN A 50 -5.25 -0.54 -11.26
CA GLN A 50 -5.85 -0.75 -12.58
C GLN A 50 -5.95 -2.24 -12.96
N ILE A 51 -5.03 -3.08 -12.48
CA ILE A 51 -4.89 -4.48 -12.92
C ILE A 51 -5.49 -5.45 -11.90
N THR A 52 -5.38 -5.15 -10.60
CA THR A 52 -5.86 -6.03 -9.53
C THR A 52 -7.36 -6.35 -9.59
N PRO A 53 -8.29 -5.49 -10.04
CA PRO A 53 -9.70 -5.86 -10.15
C PRO A 53 -9.94 -7.03 -11.11
N ALA A 54 -9.25 -7.05 -12.26
CA ALA A 54 -9.37 -8.13 -13.23
C ALA A 54 -8.70 -9.43 -12.71
N LEU A 55 -7.55 -9.30 -12.04
CA LEU A 55 -6.86 -10.42 -11.42
C LEU A 55 -7.72 -11.06 -10.31
N PHE A 56 -8.25 -10.25 -9.39
CA PHE A 56 -9.02 -10.75 -8.24
C PHE A 56 -10.42 -11.20 -8.62
N ALA A 57 -11.01 -10.71 -9.71
CA ALA A 57 -12.22 -11.31 -10.27
C ALA A 57 -11.98 -12.74 -10.79
N ARG A 58 -10.73 -13.06 -11.17
CA ARG A 58 -10.32 -14.37 -11.68
C ARG A 58 -9.86 -15.32 -10.57
N ALA A 59 -9.12 -14.79 -9.61
CA ALA A 59 -8.56 -15.52 -8.48
C ALA A 59 -8.26 -14.55 -7.33
N ASP A 60 -8.96 -14.67 -6.21
CA ASP A 60 -8.79 -13.80 -5.04
C ASP A 60 -8.36 -14.55 -3.78
N ASN A 61 -7.97 -15.82 -3.94
CA ASN A 61 -7.51 -16.69 -2.88
C ASN A 61 -6.34 -17.56 -3.38
N PRO A 62 -5.55 -18.16 -2.47
CA PRO A 62 -4.41 -18.97 -2.85
C PRO A 62 -4.75 -20.15 -3.78
N GLN A 63 -5.93 -20.75 -3.60
CA GLN A 63 -6.33 -21.95 -4.33
C GLN A 63 -6.60 -21.66 -5.81
N ASP A 64 -7.25 -20.54 -6.10
CA ASP A 64 -7.55 -20.13 -7.48
C ASP A 64 -6.33 -19.53 -8.22
N MET A 65 -5.26 -19.18 -7.49
CA MET A 65 -4.00 -18.65 -8.03
C MET A 65 -2.99 -19.73 -8.47
N MET A 66 -3.23 -20.99 -8.12
CA MET A 66 -2.41 -22.14 -8.54
C MET A 66 -2.73 -22.59 -9.96
#